data_AF-A0A935QJW3-F1
#
_entry.id   AF-A0A935QJW3-F1
#
_cell.length_a   1.000
_cell.length_b   1.000
_cell.length_c   1.000
_cell.angle_alpha   90.00
_cell.angle_beta   90.00
_cell.angle_gamma   90.00
#
_symmetry.space_group_name_H-M   'P 1'
#
loop_
_entity.id
_entity.type
_entity.pdbx_description
1 polymer ?
#
loop_
_entity_poly.entity_id
_entity_poly.type
_entity_poly.pdbx_seq_one_letter_code
_entity_poly.pdbx_strand_id
1 'polypeptide(L)'
;MATPRRSAVIVALTAGPLLAGVGPAVGHATPAPTSATVALGQPAVGSHEDPSALGDPEGPVPVQVSGPVAPGRALARTPRRGVSAAAAARLAQVPMPSIALPPTLDAQPGYAGQTSCDPYAKPGTRAYAELLRQTFGMGAYGIERSCTAGGTSEHKEGRAVDWMLNVNDPAQKAVADAATAWLTANNGENARRLGVLYLIWNKQMWRAYAPEKGWQPYVGSSPHTDHIHTSLTWDGAMGRTSWWTGAAVSSSDVGPCRVYRGEYAPLYTGPQYQRCTTALPAAPYSPFPVYVPGQKAANIAVAQRALGVEADGSFGSATRTALLSWQSARGVPRTGVLDKATWAALVPTPAPSVTPVNEPAAVVPSSANQPAQAPPAPSGPVSFSGMPPAPTVVLALPKAVTTRFTPLKRLALRVGSRGAPVRTLQRGLGLKADGRYSASTATAVRALQRATRLPATGRTDLKTWNRIELRVFPWLGYAQRTVAQGSSGAAVIALQRALRVTPDGQFGPVTARAVMVVQQRYGLAPDGVVSGATWRAVFAQAPR
;
A
#
# COMPACT_ATOMS: atom_id res chain seq x y z
N MET A 1 20.10 -54.19 5.90
CA MET A 1 21.44 -54.22 5.29
C MET A 1 21.30 -54.60 3.82
N ALA A 2 21.82 -53.72 2.94
CA ALA A 2 22.34 -53.94 1.58
C ALA A 2 21.88 -55.16 0.74
N THR A 3 21.19 -54.85 -0.38
CA THR A 3 21.48 -55.18 -1.80
C THR A 3 22.75 -56.01 -2.15
N PRO A 4 22.95 -56.42 -3.42
CA PRO A 4 22.08 -56.99 -4.46
C PRO A 4 22.82 -58.14 -5.22
N ARG A 5 22.28 -58.61 -6.37
CA ARG A 5 22.95 -59.20 -7.58
C ARG A 5 21.87 -59.97 -8.38
N ARG A 6 21.78 -60.03 -9.70
CA ARG A 6 22.70 -59.79 -10.83
C ARG A 6 21.85 -59.61 -12.10
N SER A 7 22.32 -58.76 -13.01
CA SER A 7 21.89 -58.68 -14.42
C SER A 7 22.48 -59.84 -15.23
N ALA A 8 21.79 -60.29 -16.27
CA ALA A 8 22.37 -60.57 -17.59
C ALA A 8 21.27 -60.79 -18.65
N VAL A 9 21.56 -60.29 -19.85
CA VAL A 9 20.75 -60.14 -21.06
C VAL A 9 21.11 -61.28 -22.05
N ILE A 10 20.24 -61.61 -23.03
CA ILE A 10 20.53 -61.75 -24.50
C ILE A 10 19.44 -62.59 -25.24
N VAL A 11 18.74 -61.95 -26.21
CA VAL A 11 18.48 -62.27 -27.66
C VAL A 11 18.01 -63.71 -28.03
N ALA A 12 17.03 -64.06 -28.90
CA ALA A 12 16.53 -63.51 -30.18
C ALA A 12 15.24 -64.24 -30.70
N LEU A 13 14.46 -63.50 -31.52
CA LEU A 13 13.77 -63.83 -32.80
C LEU A 13 12.96 -65.13 -33.05
N THR A 14 11.72 -64.95 -33.58
CA THR A 14 11.14 -65.51 -34.85
C THR A 14 9.72 -64.91 -35.04
N ALA A 15 9.44 -64.14 -36.12
CA ALA A 15 8.93 -64.49 -37.47
C ALA A 15 7.38 -64.39 -37.62
N GLY A 16 6.92 -63.57 -38.60
CA GLY A 16 5.51 -63.22 -38.92
C GLY A 16 4.72 -64.24 -39.76
N PRO A 17 3.51 -63.92 -40.30
CA PRO A 17 3.32 -63.04 -41.49
C PRO A 17 2.10 -62.06 -41.39
N LEU A 18 2.15 -60.82 -41.91
CA LEU A 18 1.87 -60.32 -43.28
C LEU A 18 0.46 -60.58 -43.85
N LEU A 19 -0.32 -59.50 -44.04
CA LEU A 19 -1.00 -59.16 -45.30
C LEU A 19 -1.37 -57.66 -45.34
N ALA A 20 -1.34 -57.11 -46.56
CA ALA A 20 -1.12 -55.70 -46.90
C ALA A 20 -2.40 -54.92 -47.24
N GLY A 21 -2.31 -53.58 -47.17
CA GLY A 21 -3.32 -52.64 -47.66
C GLY A 21 -2.82 -51.19 -47.66
N VAL A 22 -2.33 -50.76 -48.83
CA VAL A 22 -1.70 -49.50 -49.28
C VAL A 22 -2.39 -48.18 -48.84
N GLY A 23 -1.56 -47.14 -48.53
CA GLY A 23 -1.95 -45.74 -48.18
C GLY A 23 -2.24 -44.83 -49.40
N PRO A 24 -1.96 -43.49 -49.40
CA PRO A 24 -1.39 -42.61 -48.35
C PRO A 24 -2.13 -41.25 -48.17
N ALA A 25 -1.90 -40.56 -47.05
CA ALA A 25 -1.79 -39.07 -47.00
C ALA A 25 -1.22 -38.59 -45.64
N VAL A 26 0.04 -38.15 -45.68
CA VAL A 26 0.66 -36.93 -45.11
C VAL A 26 -0.08 -36.26 -43.93
N GLY A 27 0.51 -35.91 -42.79
CA GLY A 27 1.90 -35.87 -42.34
C GLY A 27 1.98 -35.07 -41.03
N HIS A 28 2.74 -35.61 -40.07
CA HIS A 28 3.35 -34.96 -38.90
C HIS A 28 2.47 -34.33 -37.80
N ALA A 29 2.11 -35.19 -36.84
CA ALA A 29 1.99 -34.82 -35.43
C ALA A 29 3.31 -35.14 -34.69
N THR A 30 3.89 -34.14 -34.03
CA THR A 30 4.93 -34.24 -32.99
C THR A 30 4.64 -33.16 -31.93
N PRO A 31 5.24 -33.19 -30.72
CA PRO A 31 4.63 -33.77 -29.53
C PRO A 31 4.22 -32.70 -28.50
N ALA A 32 3.39 -33.11 -27.55
CA ALA A 32 3.02 -32.32 -26.39
C ALA A 32 4.25 -31.89 -25.56
N PRO A 33 4.35 -30.62 -25.11
CA PRO A 33 5.24 -30.26 -24.04
C PRO A 33 4.54 -30.47 -22.69
N THR A 34 5.15 -31.29 -21.86
CA THR A 34 4.97 -31.37 -20.41
C THR A 34 5.14 -29.98 -19.80
N SER A 35 4.05 -29.38 -19.34
CA SER A 35 4.10 -28.14 -18.55
C SER A 35 4.46 -28.49 -17.11
N ALA A 36 5.76 -28.36 -16.80
CA ALA A 36 6.22 -28.28 -15.43
C ALA A 36 5.78 -26.93 -14.83
N THR A 37 4.89 -26.99 -13.84
CA THR A 37 4.48 -25.83 -13.05
C THR A 37 5.66 -25.34 -12.21
N VAL A 38 6.43 -24.39 -12.73
CA VAL A 38 7.40 -23.64 -11.94
C VAL A 38 6.64 -22.60 -11.12
N ALA A 39 6.49 -22.87 -9.82
CA ALA A 39 6.04 -21.88 -8.86
C ALA A 39 7.08 -20.74 -8.79
N LEU A 40 6.81 -19.64 -9.51
CA LEU A 40 7.54 -18.39 -9.34
C LEU A 40 7.14 -17.79 -8.00
N GLY A 41 8.04 -17.89 -7.02
CA GLY A 41 7.92 -17.18 -5.74
C GLY A 41 7.87 -15.68 -5.98
N GLN A 42 6.73 -15.07 -5.65
CA GLN A 42 6.54 -13.62 -5.68
C GLN A 42 7.39 -12.94 -4.59
N PRO A 43 8.25 -11.97 -4.89
CA PRO A 43 8.79 -11.08 -3.87
C PRO A 43 7.71 -10.05 -3.52
N ALA A 44 6.94 -10.33 -2.46
CA ALA A 44 5.97 -9.38 -1.93
C ALA A 44 6.69 -8.24 -1.17
N VAL A 45 6.93 -7.13 -1.85
CA VAL A 45 7.29 -5.86 -1.20
C VAL A 45 5.99 -5.10 -0.93
N GLY A 46 5.58 -5.01 0.33
CA GLY A 46 4.39 -4.24 0.71
C GLY A 46 4.65 -2.74 0.60
N SER A 47 4.19 -2.11 -0.49
CA SER A 47 4.12 -0.65 -0.65
C SER A 47 2.73 -0.13 -0.28
N HIS A 48 2.70 0.95 0.49
CA HIS A 48 1.52 1.78 0.65
C HIS A 48 1.60 2.88 -0.41
N GLU A 49 0.66 2.92 -1.33
CA GLU A 49 0.55 3.97 -2.36
C GLU A 49 -0.50 4.98 -1.90
N ASP A 50 -0.06 6.12 -1.39
CA ASP A 50 -0.93 7.26 -1.05
C ASP A 50 -0.65 8.40 -2.04
N PRO A 51 -1.60 8.76 -2.91
CA PRO A 51 -1.46 9.89 -3.84
C PRO A 51 -1.40 11.26 -3.13
N SER A 52 -1.60 11.31 -1.81
CA SER A 52 -1.33 12.48 -0.97
C SER A 52 0.17 12.69 -0.70
N ALA A 53 1.04 11.75 -1.07
CA ALA A 53 2.49 11.79 -0.90
C ALA A 53 3.23 12.63 -1.97
N LEU A 54 2.62 13.74 -2.37
CA LEU A 54 3.19 14.69 -3.32
C LEU A 54 4.07 15.68 -2.57
N GLY A 55 5.29 15.90 -3.05
CA GLY A 55 6.11 17.01 -2.55
C GLY A 55 5.58 18.33 -3.10
N ASP A 56 5.36 19.33 -2.23
CA ASP A 56 5.00 20.68 -2.66
C ASP A 56 6.12 21.29 -3.55
N PRO A 57 5.79 21.93 -4.68
CA PRO A 57 6.75 22.66 -5.49
C PRO A 57 6.98 24.08 -4.93
N GLU A 58 8.20 24.42 -4.55
CA GLU A 58 8.61 25.82 -4.34
C GLU A 58 8.92 26.48 -5.71
N GLY A 59 8.03 27.37 -6.18
CA GLY A 59 8.34 28.57 -6.98
C GLY A 59 8.81 28.42 -8.46
N PRO A 60 8.61 29.46 -9.30
CA PRO A 60 8.83 29.38 -10.75
C PRO A 60 10.31 29.53 -11.10
N VAL A 61 10.80 28.67 -12.00
CA VAL A 61 12.11 28.85 -12.64
C VAL A 61 11.91 29.72 -13.89
N PRO A 62 12.59 30.87 -14.02
CA PRO A 62 12.46 31.70 -15.21
C PRO A 62 13.16 31.04 -16.41
N VAL A 63 12.48 31.07 -17.54
CA VAL A 63 13.02 30.75 -18.86
C VAL A 63 13.98 31.88 -19.26
N GLN A 64 15.24 31.55 -19.54
CA GLN A 64 16.20 32.44 -20.20
C GLN A 64 16.56 31.85 -21.56
N VAL A 65 16.23 32.62 -22.61
CA VAL A 65 16.54 32.35 -24.02
C VAL A 65 17.81 33.11 -24.40
N SER A 66 18.80 32.34 -24.87
CA SER A 66 19.86 32.61 -25.88
C SER A 66 20.83 33.81 -25.79
N GLY A 67 22.12 33.49 -26.00
CA GLY A 67 23.18 34.38 -26.50
C GLY A 67 24.45 33.58 -26.90
N PRO A 68 25.23 33.98 -27.93
CA PRO A 68 26.08 33.08 -28.72
C PRO A 68 27.48 32.84 -28.13
N VAL A 69 28.06 31.66 -28.41
CA VAL A 69 29.43 31.29 -28.01
C VAL A 69 30.33 31.25 -29.25
N ALA A 70 31.44 31.99 -29.21
CA ALA A 70 32.52 32.00 -30.19
C ALA A 70 33.43 30.75 -30.07
N PRO A 71 34.21 30.38 -31.12
CA PRO A 71 34.76 29.04 -31.25
C PRO A 71 36.11 28.88 -30.52
N GLY A 72 36.25 27.79 -29.77
CA GLY A 72 37.48 27.45 -29.04
C GLY A 72 37.81 25.96 -29.08
N ARG A 73 38.69 25.61 -30.02
CA ARG A 73 39.65 24.48 -30.06
C ARG A 73 39.17 23.06 -29.66
N ALA A 74 39.22 22.18 -30.67
CA ALA A 74 39.07 20.74 -30.57
C ALA A 74 40.14 20.10 -29.66
N LEU A 75 39.68 19.36 -28.66
CA LEU A 75 40.43 18.29 -28.01
C LEU A 75 39.76 16.96 -28.35
N ALA A 76 40.57 16.00 -28.79
CA ALA A 76 40.15 14.71 -29.31
C ALA A 76 39.18 13.98 -28.37
N ARG A 77 37.98 13.68 -28.88
CA ARG A 77 36.99 12.83 -28.19
C ARG A 77 37.47 11.38 -28.28
N THR A 78 37.72 10.78 -27.12
CA THR A 78 37.59 9.33 -26.94
C THR A 78 36.17 8.90 -27.34
N PRO A 79 35.99 7.74 -28.00
CA PRO A 79 34.67 7.31 -28.42
C PRO A 79 33.87 6.95 -27.16
N ARG A 80 32.85 7.76 -26.85
CA ARG A 80 31.75 7.33 -25.98
C ARG A 80 31.22 6.04 -26.59
N ARG A 81 31.21 4.95 -25.81
CA ARG A 81 30.39 3.77 -26.14
C ARG A 81 28.96 4.24 -26.30
N GLY A 82 28.56 4.49 -27.55
CA GLY A 82 27.20 4.82 -27.92
C GLY A 82 26.32 3.61 -27.62
N VAL A 83 25.11 3.89 -27.16
CA VAL A 83 24.01 2.94 -27.20
C VAL A 83 23.91 2.45 -28.65
N SER A 84 23.93 1.13 -28.88
CA SER A 84 23.93 0.58 -30.25
C SER A 84 22.69 1.08 -31.01
N ALA A 85 22.79 1.19 -32.35
CA ALA A 85 21.66 1.58 -33.20
C ALA A 85 20.42 0.67 -32.99
N ALA A 86 20.63 -0.59 -32.59
CA ALA A 86 19.55 -1.51 -32.22
C ALA A 86 18.87 -1.17 -30.89
N ALA A 87 19.61 -0.66 -29.90
CA ALA A 87 19.05 -0.15 -28.66
C ALA A 87 18.38 1.23 -28.87
N ALA A 88 18.88 2.05 -29.80
CA ALA A 88 18.19 3.26 -30.25
C ALA A 88 16.90 2.96 -31.03
N ALA A 89 16.87 1.89 -31.85
CA ALA A 89 15.69 1.47 -32.59
C ALA A 89 14.59 0.86 -31.70
N ARG A 90 14.96 0.19 -30.60
CA ARG A 90 14.00 -0.27 -29.56
C ARG A 90 13.35 0.88 -28.78
N LEU A 91 14.02 2.04 -28.70
CA LEU A 91 13.51 3.23 -28.04
C LEU A 91 12.43 3.99 -28.86
N ALA A 92 12.17 3.56 -30.11
CA ALA A 92 11.21 4.17 -31.02
C ALA A 92 9.88 3.39 -31.17
N GLN A 93 9.75 2.21 -30.55
CA GLN A 93 8.50 1.44 -30.61
C GLN A 93 7.56 1.91 -29.50
N VAL A 94 6.57 2.71 -29.86
CA VAL A 94 5.43 3.02 -28.99
C VAL A 94 4.28 2.08 -29.31
N PRO A 95 3.42 1.72 -28.34
CA PRO A 95 2.27 0.89 -28.61
C PRO A 95 1.36 1.52 -29.67
N MET A 96 0.86 0.68 -30.58
CA MET A 96 -0.10 1.07 -31.60
C MET A 96 -1.47 0.46 -31.27
N PRO A 97 -2.56 1.22 -31.38
CA PRO A 97 -3.88 0.68 -31.17
C PRO A 97 -4.24 -0.30 -32.29
N SER A 98 -4.85 -1.43 -31.94
CA SER A 98 -5.33 -2.42 -32.90
C SER A 98 -6.67 -2.03 -33.54
N ILE A 99 -7.27 -0.93 -33.08
CA ILE A 99 -8.57 -0.41 -33.50
C ILE A 99 -8.42 1.08 -33.81
N ALA A 100 -9.22 1.60 -34.75
CA ALA A 100 -9.29 3.03 -35.01
C ALA A 100 -9.75 3.80 -33.76
N LEU A 101 -8.97 4.79 -33.34
CA LEU A 101 -9.29 5.62 -32.18
C LEU A 101 -10.23 6.77 -32.58
N PRO A 102 -11.25 7.08 -31.77
CA PRO A 102 -12.12 8.22 -32.03
C PRO A 102 -11.37 9.54 -31.80
N PRO A 103 -11.76 10.64 -32.47
CA PRO A 103 -11.16 11.96 -32.27
C PRO A 103 -11.41 12.48 -30.84
N THR A 104 -12.52 12.09 -30.22
CA THR A 104 -12.84 12.41 -28.83
C THR A 104 -12.01 11.55 -27.87
N LEU A 105 -11.44 12.18 -26.83
CA LEU A 105 -10.77 11.47 -25.73
C LEU A 105 -11.78 10.91 -24.74
N ASP A 106 -11.42 9.80 -24.08
CA ASP A 106 -12.16 9.30 -22.92
C ASP A 106 -12.31 10.39 -21.83
N ALA A 107 -13.30 10.27 -20.96
CA ALA A 107 -13.56 11.22 -19.88
C ALA A 107 -12.35 11.35 -18.95
N GLN A 108 -12.14 12.55 -18.39
CA GLN A 108 -11.05 12.75 -17.44
C GLN A 108 -11.45 12.04 -16.15
N PRO A 109 -10.62 11.12 -15.64
CA PRO A 109 -10.98 10.40 -14.43
C PRO A 109 -10.88 11.32 -13.21
N GLY A 110 -11.74 11.06 -12.22
CA GLY A 110 -11.49 11.49 -10.85
C GLY A 110 -10.52 10.53 -10.16
N TYR A 111 -9.93 10.94 -9.02
CA TYR A 111 -9.18 9.99 -8.21
C TYR A 111 -10.12 8.92 -7.63
N ALA A 112 -9.78 7.65 -7.88
CA ALA A 112 -10.47 6.48 -7.34
C ALA A 112 -9.43 5.59 -6.64
N GLY A 113 -9.42 5.64 -5.31
CA GLY A 113 -8.56 4.77 -4.50
C GLY A 113 -9.18 3.39 -4.24
N GLN A 114 -8.38 2.49 -3.68
CA GLN A 114 -8.87 1.17 -3.28
C GLN A 114 -10.03 1.21 -2.28
N THR A 115 -11.13 0.54 -2.61
CA THR A 115 -12.35 0.46 -1.80
C THR A 115 -12.83 -0.95 -1.53
N SER A 116 -12.44 -1.91 -2.38
CA SER A 116 -12.80 -3.33 -2.29
C SER A 116 -11.56 -4.22 -2.10
N CYS A 117 -11.79 -5.52 -1.92
CA CYS A 117 -10.76 -6.55 -1.91
C CYS A 117 -11.13 -7.57 -3.01
N ASP A 118 -10.48 -7.41 -4.15
CA ASP A 118 -10.60 -8.33 -5.27
C ASP A 118 -9.25 -8.60 -5.96
N PRO A 119 -8.40 -9.44 -5.35
CA PRO A 119 -7.01 -9.63 -5.76
C PRO A 119 -6.90 -10.55 -6.99
N TYR A 120 -7.74 -10.34 -7.99
CA TYR A 120 -7.70 -10.97 -9.30
C TYR A 120 -7.50 -9.89 -10.35
N ALA A 121 -6.51 -10.08 -11.24
CA ALA A 121 -6.27 -9.17 -12.35
C ALA A 121 -7.55 -8.91 -13.14
N LYS A 122 -7.87 -7.64 -13.33
CA LYS A 122 -8.96 -7.24 -14.21
C LYS A 122 -8.52 -7.39 -15.68
N PRO A 123 -9.46 -7.69 -16.61
CA PRO A 123 -9.13 -8.04 -17.98
C PRO A 123 -8.29 -6.97 -18.70
N GLY A 124 -8.68 -5.71 -18.59
CA GLY A 124 -7.96 -4.57 -19.14
C GLY A 124 -6.62 -4.31 -18.46
N THR A 125 -6.50 -4.58 -17.15
CA THR A 125 -5.20 -4.51 -16.46
C THR A 125 -4.19 -5.51 -17.03
N ARG A 126 -4.64 -6.75 -17.29
CA ARG A 126 -3.80 -7.77 -17.94
C ARG A 126 -3.45 -7.38 -19.37
N ALA A 127 -4.42 -6.87 -20.12
CA ALA A 127 -4.19 -6.39 -21.48
C ALA A 127 -3.18 -5.23 -21.54
N TYR A 128 -3.27 -4.27 -20.60
CA TYR A 128 -2.33 -3.17 -20.46
C TYR A 128 -0.90 -3.65 -20.14
N ALA A 129 -0.76 -4.54 -19.15
CA ALA A 129 0.54 -5.10 -18.79
C ALA A 129 1.19 -5.84 -19.97
N GLU A 130 0.39 -6.61 -20.70
CA GLU A 130 0.83 -7.37 -21.85
C GLU A 130 1.19 -6.47 -23.04
N LEU A 131 0.43 -5.40 -23.29
CA LEU A 131 0.74 -4.39 -24.30
C LEU A 131 2.13 -3.78 -24.09
N LEU A 132 2.43 -3.36 -22.86
CA LEU A 132 3.74 -2.80 -22.52
C LEU A 132 4.85 -3.84 -22.69
N ARG A 133 4.64 -5.06 -22.17
CA ARG A 133 5.63 -6.14 -22.25
C ARG A 133 5.94 -6.52 -23.71
N GLN A 134 4.91 -6.65 -24.56
CA GLN A 134 5.07 -7.03 -25.96
C GLN A 134 5.75 -5.93 -26.77
N THR A 135 5.36 -4.67 -26.53
CA THR A 135 5.90 -3.53 -27.29
C THR A 135 7.36 -3.26 -26.96
N PHE A 136 7.70 -3.27 -25.68
CA PHE A 136 9.05 -2.89 -25.24
C PHE A 136 9.98 -4.09 -25.02
N GLY A 137 9.44 -5.32 -25.05
CA GLY A 137 10.21 -6.58 -25.03
C GLY A 137 11.05 -6.80 -23.78
N MET A 138 10.70 -6.17 -22.65
CA MET A 138 11.53 -6.16 -21.44
C MET A 138 10.68 -6.14 -20.16
N GLY A 139 11.23 -6.69 -19.08
CA GLY A 139 10.66 -6.64 -17.74
C GLY A 139 9.54 -7.65 -17.49
N ALA A 140 9.52 -8.21 -16.28
CA ALA A 140 8.37 -8.96 -15.78
C ALA A 140 7.32 -7.98 -15.23
N TYR A 141 6.06 -8.41 -15.09
CA TYR A 141 5.04 -7.60 -14.43
C TYR A 141 4.32 -8.39 -13.33
N GLY A 142 3.84 -7.66 -12.32
CA GLY A 142 2.93 -8.17 -11.29
C GLY A 142 1.66 -7.32 -11.23
N ILE A 143 0.50 -7.96 -11.04
CA ILE A 143 -0.80 -7.27 -10.99
C ILE A 143 -1.45 -7.40 -9.61
N GLU A 144 -1.47 -8.61 -9.05
CA GLU A 144 -2.25 -8.89 -7.85
C GLU A 144 -1.40 -8.79 -6.57
N ARG A 145 -2.00 -8.25 -5.50
CA ARG A 145 -1.51 -8.43 -4.11
C ARG A 145 -2.59 -9.05 -3.26
N SER A 146 -2.17 -9.89 -2.31
CA SER A 146 -3.05 -10.36 -1.24
C SER A 146 -3.70 -9.19 -0.51
N CYS A 147 -4.99 -9.31 -0.17
CA CYS A 147 -5.67 -8.31 0.65
C CYS A 147 -5.10 -8.19 2.06
N THR A 148 -4.36 -9.21 2.52
CA THR A 148 -3.61 -9.19 3.79
C THR A 148 -2.34 -8.34 3.73
N ALA A 149 -1.87 -7.97 2.54
CA ALA A 149 -0.72 -7.07 2.40
C ALA A 149 -1.04 -5.73 3.07
N GLY A 150 -0.07 -5.12 3.75
CA GLY A 150 -0.31 -3.85 4.45
C GLY A 150 -0.61 -2.69 3.50
N GLY A 151 -1.32 -1.67 4.01
CA GLY A 151 -1.60 -0.43 3.29
C GLY A 151 -2.74 -0.53 2.27
N THR A 152 -3.19 0.62 1.78
CA THR A 152 -4.09 0.76 0.63
C THR A 152 -3.29 0.58 -0.66
N SER A 153 -3.80 -0.20 -1.61
CA SER A 153 -3.21 -0.36 -2.95
C SER A 153 -4.22 -0.98 -3.92
N GLU A 154 -4.27 -0.42 -5.13
CA GLU A 154 -5.12 -0.89 -6.24
C GLU A 154 -4.71 -2.29 -6.75
N HIS A 155 -3.54 -2.81 -6.36
CA HIS A 155 -3.15 -4.22 -6.58
C HIS A 155 -4.10 -5.21 -5.89
N LYS A 156 -4.74 -4.80 -4.79
CA LYS A 156 -5.73 -5.60 -4.07
C LYS A 156 -7.07 -5.68 -4.78
N GLU A 157 -7.22 -4.96 -5.89
CA GLU A 157 -8.40 -4.96 -6.73
C GLU A 157 -8.06 -5.38 -8.16
N GLY A 158 -6.80 -5.80 -8.40
CA GLY A 158 -6.31 -6.22 -9.71
C GLY A 158 -6.29 -5.10 -10.75
N ARG A 159 -6.14 -3.85 -10.31
CA ARG A 159 -6.14 -2.64 -11.17
C ARG A 159 -4.83 -1.88 -11.16
N ALA A 160 -3.77 -2.51 -10.68
CA ALA A 160 -2.44 -1.94 -10.74
C ALA A 160 -1.47 -2.91 -11.41
N VAL A 161 -0.39 -2.37 -11.95
CA VAL A 161 0.68 -3.11 -12.62
C VAL A 161 2.01 -2.56 -12.11
N ASP A 162 2.80 -3.43 -11.50
CA ASP A 162 4.21 -3.18 -11.22
C ASP A 162 5.02 -3.82 -12.34
N TRP A 163 5.56 -3.00 -13.25
CA TRP A 163 6.40 -3.43 -14.36
C TRP A 163 7.88 -3.28 -13.97
N MET A 164 8.55 -4.42 -13.79
CA MET A 164 9.86 -4.53 -13.15
C MET A 164 10.98 -4.07 -14.08
N LEU A 165 11.32 -2.78 -13.98
CA LEU A 165 12.41 -2.10 -14.67
C LEU A 165 13.24 -1.31 -13.65
N ASN A 166 14.54 -1.54 -13.61
CA ASN A 166 15.45 -0.97 -12.63
C ASN A 166 16.16 0.27 -13.17
N VAL A 167 16.05 1.40 -12.46
CA VAL A 167 16.68 2.67 -12.82
C VAL A 167 18.21 2.60 -12.89
N ASN A 168 18.82 1.65 -12.16
CA ASN A 168 20.27 1.46 -12.14
C ASN A 168 20.77 0.62 -13.32
N ASP A 169 19.88 -0.01 -14.07
CA ASP A 169 20.19 -0.64 -15.36
C ASP A 169 19.90 0.37 -16.47
N PRO A 170 20.92 0.84 -17.23
CA PRO A 170 20.72 1.86 -18.26
C PRO A 170 19.74 1.46 -19.37
N ALA A 171 19.65 0.17 -19.72
CA ALA A 171 18.74 -0.30 -20.77
C ALA A 171 17.29 -0.32 -20.26
N GLN A 172 17.08 -0.85 -19.04
CA GLN A 172 15.76 -0.86 -18.40
C GLN A 172 15.27 0.57 -18.13
N LYS A 173 16.15 1.45 -17.67
CA LYS A 173 15.83 2.86 -17.47
C LYS A 173 15.42 3.54 -18.77
N ALA A 174 16.16 3.32 -19.86
CA ALA A 174 15.83 3.94 -21.14
C ALA A 174 14.45 3.49 -21.67
N VAL A 175 14.12 2.20 -21.51
CA VAL A 175 12.78 1.67 -21.82
C VAL A 175 11.71 2.29 -20.92
N ALA A 176 11.96 2.37 -19.61
CA ALA A 176 11.03 2.95 -18.66
C ALA A 176 10.75 4.44 -18.94
N ASP A 177 11.80 5.20 -19.24
CA ASP A 177 11.71 6.62 -19.60
C ASP A 177 10.93 6.79 -20.92
N ALA A 178 11.17 5.94 -21.94
CA ALA A 178 10.44 6.00 -23.21
C ALA A 178 8.95 5.67 -23.05
N ALA A 179 8.63 4.60 -22.31
CA ALA A 179 7.24 4.20 -22.06
C ALA A 179 6.48 5.27 -21.26
N THR A 180 7.08 5.81 -20.20
CA THR A 180 6.46 6.86 -19.38
C THR A 180 6.33 8.18 -20.13
N ALA A 181 7.28 8.54 -20.98
CA ALA A 181 7.16 9.70 -21.87
C ALA A 181 6.01 9.54 -22.86
N TRP A 182 5.87 8.37 -23.50
CA TRP A 182 4.77 8.10 -24.43
C TRP A 182 3.40 8.13 -23.74
N LEU A 183 3.27 7.49 -22.56
CA LEU A 183 2.02 7.49 -21.80
C LEU A 183 1.57 8.91 -21.43
N THR A 184 2.52 9.76 -21.04
CA THR A 184 2.25 11.11 -20.51
C THR A 184 2.30 12.22 -21.56
N ALA A 185 2.65 11.91 -22.81
CA ALA A 185 2.64 12.85 -23.93
C ALA A 185 1.25 13.47 -24.16
N ASN A 186 1.22 14.66 -24.77
CA ASN A 186 0.00 15.40 -25.09
C ASN A 186 -0.95 15.54 -23.88
N ASN A 187 -0.41 15.93 -22.74
CA ASN A 187 -1.16 16.04 -21.48
C ASN A 187 -1.83 14.71 -21.04
N GLY A 188 -1.17 13.59 -21.34
CA GLY A 188 -1.63 12.25 -20.97
C GLY A 188 -2.69 11.65 -21.90
N GLU A 189 -2.69 12.00 -23.18
CA GLU A 189 -3.64 11.45 -24.15
C GLU A 189 -3.62 9.91 -24.14
N ASN A 190 -2.44 9.30 -24.29
CA ASN A 190 -2.31 7.84 -24.32
C ASN A 190 -2.66 7.20 -22.98
N ALA A 191 -2.19 7.78 -21.87
CA ALA A 191 -2.58 7.35 -20.53
C ALA A 191 -4.12 7.35 -20.35
N ARG A 192 -4.79 8.41 -20.80
CA ARG A 192 -6.25 8.55 -20.70
C ARG A 192 -6.98 7.53 -21.58
N ARG A 193 -6.49 7.29 -22.81
CA ARG A 193 -7.04 6.27 -23.71
C ARG A 193 -6.86 4.84 -23.21
N LEU A 194 -5.77 4.55 -22.49
CA LEU A 194 -5.53 3.24 -21.86
C LEU A 194 -6.24 3.09 -20.51
N GLY A 195 -6.81 4.18 -20.00
CA GLY A 195 -7.47 4.24 -18.70
C GLY A 195 -6.50 4.19 -17.52
N VAL A 196 -5.29 4.73 -17.68
CA VAL A 196 -4.35 4.96 -16.58
C VAL A 196 -4.92 6.02 -15.63
N LEU A 197 -4.91 5.73 -14.33
CA LEU A 197 -5.26 6.66 -13.28
C LEU A 197 -4.03 7.47 -12.83
N TYR A 198 -2.92 6.78 -12.56
CA TYR A 198 -1.63 7.40 -12.23
C TYR A 198 -0.45 6.46 -12.50
N LEU A 199 0.74 7.06 -12.63
CA LEU A 199 2.03 6.39 -12.83
C LEU A 199 2.99 6.84 -11.74
N ILE A 200 3.84 5.92 -11.26
CA ILE A 200 4.95 6.23 -10.38
C ILE A 200 6.22 5.59 -10.95
N TRP A 201 7.24 6.41 -11.20
CA TRP A 201 8.53 5.97 -11.71
C TRP A 201 9.63 6.85 -11.14
N ASN A 202 10.71 6.23 -10.66
CA ASN A 202 11.92 6.90 -10.22
C ASN A 202 11.66 8.09 -9.26
N LYS A 203 10.85 7.84 -8.21
CA LYS A 203 10.46 8.84 -7.19
C LYS A 203 9.68 10.03 -7.75
N GLN A 204 9.00 9.85 -8.88
CA GLN A 204 8.10 10.83 -9.44
C GLN A 204 6.74 10.18 -9.68
N MET A 205 5.68 10.99 -9.61
CA MET A 205 4.31 10.57 -9.86
C MET A 205 3.68 11.48 -10.92
N TRP A 206 3.00 10.87 -11.89
CA TRP A 206 2.13 11.53 -12.84
C TRP A 206 0.71 11.00 -12.68
N ARG A 207 -0.31 11.82 -12.95
CA ARG A 207 -1.70 11.51 -12.60
C ARG A 207 -2.66 12.01 -13.67
N ALA A 208 -3.45 11.11 -14.23
CA ALA A 208 -4.41 11.41 -15.29
C ALA A 208 -5.60 12.25 -14.79
N TYR A 209 -5.85 12.27 -13.48
CA TYR A 209 -6.87 13.11 -12.86
C TYR A 209 -6.42 14.57 -12.63
N ALA A 210 -5.13 14.87 -12.82
CA ALA A 210 -4.55 16.21 -12.74
C ALA A 210 -3.33 16.35 -13.67
N PRO A 211 -3.49 16.08 -14.99
CA PRO A 211 -2.37 15.97 -15.92
C PRO A 211 -1.62 17.30 -16.11
N GLU A 212 -2.29 18.43 -15.89
CA GLU A 212 -1.74 19.79 -15.95
C GLU A 212 -0.59 20.02 -14.95
N LYS A 213 -0.50 19.19 -13.90
CA LYS A 213 0.58 19.25 -12.92
C LYS A 213 1.85 18.55 -13.40
N GLY A 214 1.78 17.77 -14.48
CA GLY A 214 2.91 16.98 -14.97
C GLY A 214 3.48 16.03 -13.91
N TRP A 215 4.75 15.66 -14.07
CA TRP A 215 5.47 14.82 -13.12
C TRP A 215 5.80 15.60 -11.84
N GLN A 216 5.39 15.05 -10.71
CA GLN A 216 5.61 15.65 -9.38
C GLN A 216 6.50 14.75 -8.53
N PRO A 217 7.28 15.28 -7.57
CA PRO A 217 8.06 14.46 -6.66
C PRO A 217 7.15 13.52 -5.86
N TYR A 218 7.57 12.25 -5.76
CA TYR A 218 6.90 11.21 -4.98
C TYR A 218 7.77 10.77 -3.80
N VAL A 219 7.20 10.81 -2.60
CA VAL A 219 7.91 10.49 -1.34
C VAL A 219 7.32 9.28 -0.59
N GLY A 220 6.52 8.45 -1.28
CA GLY A 220 5.94 7.25 -0.68
C GLY A 220 6.98 6.19 -0.28
N SER A 221 6.52 5.14 0.40
CA SER A 221 7.39 4.14 1.03
C SER A 221 8.24 3.34 0.04
N SER A 222 7.71 3.10 -1.16
CA SER A 222 8.45 2.56 -2.30
C SER A 222 8.96 3.71 -3.16
N PRO A 223 10.26 3.87 -3.41
CA PRO A 223 10.76 4.92 -4.30
C PRO A 223 10.53 4.62 -5.79
N HIS A 224 9.98 3.45 -6.16
CA HIS A 224 9.73 3.04 -7.55
C HIS A 224 10.97 3.16 -8.44
N THR A 225 12.12 2.75 -7.90
CA THR A 225 13.41 2.73 -8.62
C THR A 225 13.72 1.38 -9.25
N ASP A 226 12.93 0.37 -8.92
CA ASP A 226 13.05 -1.02 -9.36
C ASP A 226 11.83 -1.49 -10.18
N HIS A 227 10.80 -0.64 -10.33
CA HIS A 227 9.63 -0.87 -11.17
C HIS A 227 8.92 0.45 -11.51
N ILE A 228 8.18 0.45 -12.62
CA ILE A 228 7.10 1.43 -12.87
C ILE A 228 5.83 0.87 -12.24
N HIS A 229 5.20 1.65 -11.37
CA HIS A 229 3.85 1.35 -10.90
C HIS A 229 2.83 2.11 -11.75
N THR A 230 1.83 1.39 -12.25
CA THR A 230 0.66 1.98 -12.91
C THR A 230 -0.58 1.58 -12.14
N SER A 231 -1.41 2.53 -11.75
CA SER A 231 -2.79 2.26 -11.36
C SER A 231 -3.73 2.64 -12.48
N LEU A 232 -4.79 1.84 -12.68
CA LEU A 232 -5.81 2.04 -13.71
C LEU A 232 -7.13 2.49 -13.10
N THR A 233 -7.84 3.32 -13.87
CA THR A 233 -9.28 3.59 -13.70
C THR A 233 -10.08 2.29 -13.83
N TRP A 234 -11.34 2.28 -13.39
CA TRP A 234 -12.19 1.11 -13.61
C TRP A 234 -12.47 0.85 -15.10
N ASP A 235 -12.60 1.89 -15.91
CA ASP A 235 -12.74 1.74 -17.37
C ASP A 235 -11.50 1.11 -18.00
N GLY A 236 -10.30 1.56 -17.63
CA GLY A 236 -9.04 0.98 -18.09
C GLY A 236 -8.86 -0.46 -17.61
N ALA A 237 -9.09 -0.70 -16.33
CA ALA A 237 -8.99 -2.02 -15.72
C ALA A 237 -9.95 -3.04 -16.34
N MET A 238 -11.13 -2.61 -16.79
CA MET A 238 -12.12 -3.47 -17.44
C MET A 238 -11.99 -3.50 -18.96
N GLY A 239 -11.04 -2.75 -19.55
CA GLY A 239 -10.78 -2.75 -20.99
C GLY A 239 -11.87 -2.05 -21.79
N ARG A 240 -12.44 -0.95 -21.29
CA ARG A 240 -13.60 -0.26 -21.90
C ARG A 240 -13.30 1.09 -22.54
N THR A 241 -12.13 1.66 -22.25
CA THR A 241 -11.72 2.93 -22.83
C THR A 241 -11.54 2.84 -24.35
N SER A 242 -11.45 3.99 -25.01
CA SER A 242 -11.36 4.08 -26.47
C SER A 242 -10.21 3.28 -27.08
N TRP A 243 -9.12 3.06 -26.34
CA TRP A 243 -8.01 2.20 -26.80
C TRP A 243 -8.46 0.76 -27.07
N TRP A 244 -9.33 0.23 -26.23
CA TRP A 244 -9.75 -1.17 -26.26
C TRP A 244 -11.00 -1.39 -27.10
N THR A 245 -11.87 -0.38 -27.20
CA THR A 245 -13.21 -0.51 -27.79
C THR A 245 -13.43 0.31 -29.06
N GLY A 246 -12.56 1.29 -29.34
CA GLY A 246 -12.79 2.28 -30.40
C GLY A 246 -13.86 3.34 -30.06
N ALA A 247 -14.44 3.30 -28.86
CA ALA A 247 -15.48 4.25 -28.42
C ALA A 247 -15.01 5.03 -27.19
N ALA A 248 -15.11 6.36 -27.24
CA ALA A 248 -14.74 7.22 -26.12
C ALA A 248 -15.76 7.10 -24.99
N VAL A 249 -15.26 6.86 -23.77
CA VAL A 249 -16.08 6.91 -22.56
C VAL A 249 -16.42 8.37 -22.24
N SER A 250 -17.71 8.73 -22.18
CA SER A 250 -18.14 10.12 -21.92
C SER A 250 -18.18 10.49 -20.44
N SER A 251 -18.28 9.49 -19.55
CA SER A 251 -18.31 9.65 -18.10
C SER A 251 -17.42 8.59 -17.45
N SER A 252 -16.51 8.99 -16.55
CA SER A 252 -15.61 8.05 -15.89
C SER A 252 -16.37 7.14 -14.93
N ASP A 253 -16.10 5.85 -15.00
CA ASP A 253 -16.54 4.89 -14.00
C ASP A 253 -15.81 5.12 -12.67
N VAL A 254 -16.56 5.41 -11.61
CA VAL A 254 -16.03 5.61 -10.26
C VAL A 254 -15.84 4.29 -9.52
N GLY A 255 -16.37 3.19 -10.04
CA GLY A 255 -16.27 1.87 -9.46
C GLY A 255 -17.29 1.56 -8.36
N PRO A 256 -17.05 0.48 -7.59
CA PRO A 256 -17.94 0.06 -6.54
C PRO A 256 -17.84 1.03 -5.37
N CYS A 257 -19.00 1.50 -4.92
CA CYS A 257 -19.11 2.37 -3.76
C CYS A 257 -19.26 1.55 -2.47
N ARG A 258 -18.64 2.01 -1.40
CA ARG A 258 -18.88 1.46 -0.06
C ARG A 258 -20.34 1.66 0.33
N VAL A 259 -20.91 0.67 1.01
CA VAL A 259 -22.27 0.74 1.58
C VAL A 259 -22.22 1.24 3.02
N TYR A 260 -21.20 0.82 3.78
CA TYR A 260 -21.01 1.19 5.18
C TYR A 260 -19.67 1.89 5.40
N ARG A 261 -19.65 2.80 6.38
CA ARG A 261 -18.45 3.53 6.78
C ARG A 261 -17.38 2.57 7.30
N GLY A 262 -16.17 2.68 6.74
CA GLY A 262 -15.01 1.88 7.19
C GLY A 262 -14.99 0.44 6.68
N GLU A 263 -16.01 0.01 5.95
CA GLU A 263 -16.11 -1.36 5.40
C GLU A 263 -15.66 -1.41 3.92
N TYR A 264 -15.53 -2.62 3.40
CA TYR A 264 -15.24 -2.86 2.00
C TYR A 264 -16.45 -2.54 1.11
N ALA A 265 -16.18 -2.00 -0.08
CA ALA A 265 -17.18 -1.92 -1.13
C ALA A 265 -17.48 -3.32 -1.70
N PRO A 266 -18.69 -3.54 -2.24
CA PRO A 266 -18.99 -4.75 -3.01
C PRO A 266 -17.98 -4.98 -4.14
N LEU A 267 -17.86 -6.22 -4.58
CA LEU A 267 -17.13 -6.53 -5.80
C LEU A 267 -17.77 -5.82 -6.99
N TYR A 268 -16.93 -5.42 -7.94
CA TYR A 268 -17.36 -4.75 -9.14
C TYR A 268 -18.29 -5.63 -9.98
N THR A 269 -19.45 -5.09 -10.35
CA THR A 269 -20.47 -5.78 -11.17
C THR A 269 -20.79 -5.05 -12.47
N GLY A 270 -20.32 -3.81 -12.64
CA GLY A 270 -20.63 -2.99 -13.80
C GLY A 270 -20.26 -1.53 -13.56
N PRO A 271 -20.33 -0.70 -14.62
CA PRO A 271 -19.97 0.71 -14.52
C PRO A 271 -20.90 1.46 -13.57
N GLN A 272 -20.32 2.37 -12.78
CA GLN A 272 -21.04 3.34 -11.98
C GLN A 272 -20.53 4.75 -12.31
N TYR A 273 -21.41 5.60 -12.81
CA TYR A 273 -21.08 6.98 -13.19
C TYR A 273 -21.51 8.00 -12.14
N GLN A 274 -22.38 7.60 -11.20
CA GLN A 274 -22.74 8.43 -10.06
C GLN A 274 -21.61 8.41 -9.03
N ARG A 275 -21.20 9.59 -8.56
CA ARG A 275 -20.20 9.69 -7.49
C ARG A 275 -20.68 8.95 -6.25
N CYS A 276 -19.76 8.20 -5.64
CA CYS A 276 -20.02 7.56 -4.37
C CYS A 276 -20.36 8.60 -3.29
N THR A 277 -21.44 8.35 -2.54
CA THR A 277 -21.77 9.17 -1.38
C THR A 277 -20.69 9.03 -0.30
N THR A 278 -20.35 10.14 0.35
CA THR A 278 -19.44 10.17 1.49
C THR A 278 -20.18 10.06 2.83
N ALA A 279 -21.50 10.31 2.83
CA ALA A 279 -22.37 10.17 3.99
C ALA A 279 -22.84 8.72 4.14
N LEU A 280 -21.95 7.85 4.61
CA LEU A 280 -22.24 6.43 4.79
C LEU A 280 -22.73 6.10 6.20
N PRO A 281 -23.76 5.22 6.32
CA PRO A 281 -24.19 4.69 7.61
C PRO A 281 -23.11 3.83 8.28
N ALA A 282 -23.21 3.66 9.59
CA ALA A 282 -22.41 2.68 10.32
C ALA A 282 -22.83 1.26 9.92
N ALA A 283 -21.86 0.33 9.88
CA ALA A 283 -22.18 -1.07 9.65
C ALA A 283 -22.97 -1.66 10.82
N PRO A 284 -23.82 -2.68 10.57
CA PRO A 284 -24.46 -3.44 11.63
C PRO A 284 -23.44 -3.97 12.65
N TYR A 285 -23.83 -3.99 13.93
CA TYR A 285 -22.94 -4.48 14.98
C TYR A 285 -22.66 -5.97 14.80
N SER A 286 -21.39 -6.34 14.96
CA SER A 286 -20.97 -7.71 15.16
C SER A 286 -19.71 -7.77 16.03
N PRO A 287 -19.62 -8.70 16.99
CA PRO A 287 -18.42 -8.88 17.81
C PRO A 287 -17.25 -9.48 17.01
N PHE A 288 -17.51 -10.10 15.86
CA PHE A 288 -16.46 -10.75 15.08
C PHE A 288 -15.58 -9.73 14.33
N PRO A 289 -14.24 -9.91 14.29
CA PRO A 289 -13.35 -9.06 13.50
C PRO A 289 -13.63 -9.17 11.99
N VAL A 290 -13.22 -8.15 11.24
CA VAL A 290 -13.25 -8.22 9.77
C VAL A 290 -12.14 -9.15 9.29
N TYR A 291 -12.48 -10.14 8.46
CA TYR A 291 -11.50 -11.02 7.82
C TYR A 291 -11.55 -10.93 6.31
N VAL A 292 -10.38 -10.86 5.67
CA VAL A 292 -10.20 -10.87 4.22
C VAL A 292 -9.62 -12.20 3.74
N PRO A 293 -9.77 -12.55 2.44
CA PRO A 293 -9.12 -13.71 1.84
C PRO A 293 -7.61 -13.77 2.14
N GLY A 294 -7.13 -14.97 2.45
CA GLY A 294 -5.73 -15.25 2.80
C GLY A 294 -5.41 -15.25 4.30
N GLN A 295 -6.36 -14.88 5.17
CA GLN A 295 -6.18 -14.92 6.62
C GLN A 295 -6.52 -16.30 7.22
N LYS A 296 -5.98 -16.56 8.42
CA LYS A 296 -6.32 -17.73 9.24
C LYS A 296 -6.72 -17.29 10.64
N ALA A 297 -7.82 -17.83 11.17
CA ALA A 297 -8.33 -17.56 12.51
C ALA A 297 -9.41 -18.57 12.89
N ALA A 298 -9.53 -18.87 14.19
CA ALA A 298 -10.59 -19.73 14.70
C ALA A 298 -12.00 -19.21 14.35
N ASN A 299 -12.20 -17.88 14.33
CA ASN A 299 -13.47 -17.28 13.95
C ASN A 299 -13.84 -17.57 12.48
N ILE A 300 -12.86 -17.73 11.57
CA ILE A 300 -13.16 -18.09 10.17
C ILE A 300 -13.82 -19.47 10.11
N ALA A 301 -13.43 -20.42 10.99
CA ALA A 301 -14.09 -21.72 11.09
C ALA A 301 -15.57 -21.61 11.51
N VAL A 302 -15.94 -20.58 12.28
CA VAL A 302 -17.34 -20.29 12.61
C VAL A 302 -18.12 -19.88 11.36
N ALA A 303 -17.57 -18.95 10.57
CA ALA A 303 -18.18 -18.56 9.29
C ALA A 303 -18.28 -19.75 8.33
N GLN A 304 -17.23 -20.57 8.22
CA GLN A 304 -17.20 -21.74 7.33
C GLN A 304 -18.31 -22.74 7.66
N ARG A 305 -18.55 -23.03 8.94
CA ARG A 305 -19.69 -23.86 9.37
C ARG A 305 -21.03 -23.25 8.97
N ALA A 306 -21.20 -21.93 9.17
CA ALA A 306 -22.42 -21.23 8.79
C ALA A 306 -22.63 -21.16 7.26
N LEU A 307 -21.54 -21.19 6.49
CA LEU A 307 -21.54 -21.23 5.02
C LEU A 307 -21.67 -22.64 4.44
N GLY A 308 -21.59 -23.69 5.27
CA GLY A 308 -21.65 -25.08 4.81
C GLY A 308 -20.41 -25.56 4.07
N VAL A 309 -19.22 -25.00 4.37
CA VAL A 309 -17.93 -25.45 3.83
C VAL A 309 -17.03 -26.04 4.92
N GLU A 310 -15.94 -26.70 4.52
CA GLU A 310 -14.96 -27.23 5.46
C GLU A 310 -14.44 -26.12 6.40
N ALA A 311 -14.48 -26.41 7.71
CA ALA A 311 -14.20 -25.45 8.77
C ALA A 311 -12.76 -25.54 9.27
N ASP A 312 -11.81 -25.30 8.36
CA ASP A 312 -10.36 -25.39 8.61
C ASP A 312 -9.75 -24.09 9.21
N GLY A 313 -10.56 -23.05 9.40
CA GLY A 313 -10.14 -21.74 9.90
C GLY A 313 -9.32 -20.90 8.92
N SER A 314 -9.22 -21.33 7.65
CA SER A 314 -8.46 -20.64 6.60
C SER A 314 -9.41 -19.98 5.59
N PHE A 315 -9.22 -18.68 5.35
CA PHE A 315 -10.00 -17.95 4.35
C PHE A 315 -9.42 -18.17 2.94
N GLY A 316 -9.60 -19.39 2.42
CA GLY A 316 -9.20 -19.80 1.07
C GLY A 316 -10.24 -19.53 -0.01
N SER A 317 -9.98 -20.03 -1.22
CA SER A 317 -10.87 -19.89 -2.39
C SER A 317 -12.24 -20.52 -2.18
N ALA A 318 -12.31 -21.71 -1.57
CA ALA A 318 -13.59 -22.38 -1.25
C ALA A 318 -14.47 -21.53 -0.33
N THR A 319 -13.89 -21.04 0.78
CA THR A 319 -14.56 -20.12 1.72
C THR A 319 -15.04 -18.84 1.01
N ARG A 320 -14.20 -18.26 0.14
CA ARG A 320 -14.56 -17.04 -0.61
C ARG A 320 -15.70 -17.27 -1.61
N THR A 321 -15.67 -18.37 -2.35
CA THR A 321 -16.73 -18.74 -3.29
C THR A 321 -18.06 -18.93 -2.57
N ALA A 322 -18.08 -19.71 -1.48
CA ALA A 322 -19.29 -19.92 -0.69
C ALA A 322 -19.80 -18.62 -0.06
N LEU A 323 -18.91 -17.79 0.47
CA LEU A 323 -19.26 -16.49 1.03
C LEU A 323 -19.92 -15.57 -0.01
N LEU A 324 -19.34 -15.46 -1.20
CA LEU A 324 -19.88 -14.60 -2.26
C LEU A 324 -21.26 -15.04 -2.73
N SER A 325 -21.49 -16.36 -2.83
CA SER A 325 -22.82 -16.93 -3.13
C SER A 325 -23.82 -16.63 -2.01
N TRP A 326 -23.40 -16.81 -0.76
CA TRP A 326 -24.23 -16.54 0.41
C TRP A 326 -24.59 -15.05 0.55
N GLN A 327 -23.61 -14.14 0.37
CA GLN A 327 -23.84 -12.70 0.43
C GLN A 327 -24.87 -12.26 -0.60
N SER A 328 -24.74 -12.78 -1.83
CA SER A 328 -25.71 -12.53 -2.91
C SER A 328 -27.10 -13.04 -2.54
N ALA A 329 -27.21 -14.26 -2.00
CA ALA A 329 -28.49 -14.86 -1.63
C ALA A 329 -29.19 -14.18 -0.45
N ARG A 330 -28.43 -13.53 0.44
CA ARG A 330 -28.95 -12.84 1.64
C ARG A 330 -29.14 -11.34 1.47
N GLY A 331 -28.83 -10.79 0.29
CA GLY A 331 -28.99 -9.37 0.01
C GLY A 331 -28.07 -8.47 0.84
N VAL A 332 -26.99 -9.02 1.41
CA VAL A 332 -25.94 -8.22 2.03
C VAL A 332 -24.90 -7.80 0.99
N PRO A 333 -24.10 -6.74 1.23
CA PRO A 333 -23.06 -6.33 0.30
C PRO A 333 -22.16 -7.50 -0.12
N ARG A 334 -22.06 -7.77 -1.42
CA ARG A 334 -21.23 -8.84 -1.99
C ARG A 334 -19.75 -8.45 -2.02
N THR A 335 -19.15 -8.29 -0.85
CA THR A 335 -17.77 -7.81 -0.67
C THR A 335 -16.71 -8.91 -0.80
N GLY A 336 -17.10 -10.19 -0.62
CA GLY A 336 -16.14 -11.30 -0.54
C GLY A 336 -15.23 -11.24 0.70
N VAL A 337 -15.62 -10.44 1.70
CA VAL A 337 -14.94 -10.23 2.98
C VAL A 337 -15.91 -10.62 4.09
N LEU A 338 -15.43 -11.24 5.16
CA LEU A 338 -16.19 -11.43 6.39
C LEU A 338 -16.22 -10.10 7.16
N ASP A 339 -16.94 -9.13 6.60
CA ASP A 339 -17.11 -7.78 7.15
C ASP A 339 -18.22 -7.71 8.20
N LYS A 340 -18.42 -6.54 8.80
CA LYS A 340 -19.40 -6.39 9.90
C LYS A 340 -20.83 -6.71 9.49
N ALA A 341 -21.25 -6.26 8.30
CA ALA A 341 -22.58 -6.55 7.76
C ALA A 341 -22.76 -8.05 7.49
N THR A 342 -21.74 -8.69 6.94
CA THR A 342 -21.71 -10.13 6.72
C THR A 342 -21.82 -10.89 8.04
N TRP A 343 -21.00 -10.57 9.03
CA TRP A 343 -21.04 -11.26 10.31
C TRP A 343 -22.37 -11.10 11.05
N ALA A 344 -22.93 -9.89 11.06
CA ALA A 344 -24.21 -9.62 11.71
C ALA A 344 -25.35 -10.47 11.12
N ALA A 345 -25.29 -10.72 9.80
CA ALA A 345 -26.28 -11.55 9.12
C ALA A 345 -25.96 -13.06 9.15
N LEU A 346 -24.67 -13.43 9.15
CA LEU A 346 -24.20 -14.82 9.09
C LEU A 346 -24.25 -15.52 10.46
N VAL A 347 -23.94 -14.78 11.53
CA VAL A 347 -23.98 -15.24 12.91
C VAL A 347 -24.65 -14.16 13.77
N PRO A 348 -25.99 -14.09 13.78
CA PRO A 348 -26.71 -13.06 14.52
C PRO A 348 -26.42 -13.18 16.02
N THR A 349 -25.89 -12.11 16.60
CA THR A 349 -25.69 -11.98 18.05
C THR A 349 -26.48 -10.78 18.55
N PRO A 350 -27.20 -10.87 19.68
CA PRO A 350 -27.89 -9.73 20.25
C PRO A 350 -26.92 -8.56 20.43
N ALA A 351 -27.28 -7.39 19.89
CA ALA A 351 -26.53 -6.18 20.18
C ALA A 351 -26.64 -5.89 21.69
N PRO A 352 -25.57 -5.43 22.35
CA PRO A 352 -25.67 -5.01 23.74
C PRO A 352 -26.72 -3.90 23.87
N SER A 353 -27.66 -4.08 24.80
CA SER A 353 -28.74 -3.13 25.08
C SER A 353 -28.14 -1.80 25.52
N VAL A 354 -28.16 -0.80 24.64
CA VAL A 354 -27.83 0.57 25.00
C VAL A 354 -29.11 1.20 25.51
N THR A 355 -29.28 1.29 26.84
CA THR A 355 -30.35 2.12 27.40
C THR A 355 -30.02 3.59 27.12
N PRO A 356 -30.91 4.36 26.46
CA PRO A 356 -30.68 5.78 26.25
C PRO A 356 -30.81 6.50 27.61
N VAL A 357 -29.74 7.12 28.07
CA VAL A 357 -29.79 7.97 29.27
C VAL A 357 -30.32 9.32 28.83
N ASN A 358 -31.57 9.62 29.23
CA ASN A 358 -32.15 10.96 29.10
C ASN A 358 -31.32 12.00 29.88
N GLU A 359 -31.22 13.19 29.29
CA GLU A 359 -30.67 14.42 29.86
C GLU A 359 -31.30 14.74 31.24
N PRO A 360 -30.56 15.30 32.22
CA PRO A 360 -31.09 15.49 33.57
C PRO A 360 -32.04 16.70 33.64
N ALA A 361 -33.30 16.44 33.99
CA ALA A 361 -34.21 17.42 34.55
C ALA A 361 -34.21 17.37 36.09
N ALA A 362 -34.45 18.54 36.69
CA ALA A 362 -34.20 18.91 38.07
C ALA A 362 -34.98 18.13 39.17
N VAL A 363 -34.28 17.95 40.31
CA VAL A 363 -34.69 18.03 41.73
C VAL A 363 -36.01 17.34 42.18
N VAL A 364 -35.83 16.32 43.05
CA VAL A 364 -36.79 15.60 43.94
C VAL A 364 -37.43 16.52 45.02
N PRO A 365 -38.47 16.16 45.84
CA PRO A 365 -38.83 14.81 46.37
C PRO A 365 -40.34 14.47 46.59
N SER A 366 -40.66 13.17 46.84
CA SER A 366 -41.28 12.68 48.11
C SER A 366 -42.12 11.37 48.00
N SER A 367 -41.72 10.39 48.81
CA SER A 367 -42.45 9.45 49.71
C SER A 367 -43.42 8.32 49.27
N ALA A 368 -43.21 7.19 49.98
CA ALA A 368 -44.08 6.03 50.30
C ALA A 368 -44.37 5.01 49.16
N ASN A 369 -44.33 3.68 49.33
CA ASN A 369 -44.52 2.80 50.49
C ASN A 369 -43.86 1.41 50.24
N GLN A 370 -43.48 0.72 51.32
CA GLN A 370 -42.81 -0.61 51.49
C GLN A 370 -43.70 -1.85 51.17
N PRO A 371 -43.33 -3.15 51.45
CA PRO A 371 -42.09 -3.95 51.26
C PRO A 371 -42.34 -5.44 50.80
N ALA A 372 -41.28 -6.21 50.48
CA ALA A 372 -41.10 -7.67 50.78
C ALA A 372 -39.83 -8.21 50.07
N GLN A 373 -38.66 -8.19 50.73
CA GLN A 373 -37.97 -9.30 51.45
C GLN A 373 -37.29 -10.38 50.57
N ALA A 374 -35.95 -10.45 50.71
CA ALA A 374 -34.93 -11.35 50.15
C ALA A 374 -34.64 -12.54 51.13
N PRO A 375 -33.50 -13.31 51.15
CA PRO A 375 -32.28 -13.48 50.29
C PRO A 375 -31.91 -15.02 50.14
N PRO A 376 -30.69 -15.55 49.74
CA PRO A 376 -29.36 -14.91 49.69
C PRO A 376 -28.40 -15.21 48.51
N ALA A 377 -27.41 -14.31 48.42
CA ALA A 377 -26.11 -14.41 47.73
C ALA A 377 -25.08 -15.14 48.65
N PRO A 378 -23.80 -15.47 48.30
CA PRO A 378 -22.80 -14.64 47.59
C PRO A 378 -21.98 -15.42 46.51
N SER A 379 -21.26 -14.81 45.57
CA SER A 379 -20.10 -13.95 45.82
C SER A 379 -19.67 -13.17 44.57
N GLY A 380 -19.71 -11.84 44.69
CA GLY A 380 -18.65 -10.92 44.24
C GLY A 380 -18.37 -10.74 42.74
N PRO A 381 -18.69 -9.57 42.17
CA PRO A 381 -18.01 -9.05 41.00
C PRO A 381 -16.73 -8.32 41.43
N VAL A 382 -15.61 -8.56 40.74
CA VAL A 382 -14.52 -7.58 40.71
C VAL A 382 -14.89 -6.50 39.70
N SER A 383 -15.21 -5.33 40.25
CA SER A 383 -15.32 -4.08 39.52
C SER A 383 -13.93 -3.52 39.25
N PHE A 384 -13.73 -2.89 38.09
CA PHE A 384 -12.81 -1.75 37.98
C PHE A 384 -13.46 -0.64 37.15
N SER A 385 -13.92 0.37 37.85
CA SER A 385 -14.38 1.67 37.36
C SER A 385 -13.35 2.42 36.49
N GLY A 386 -13.88 3.30 35.65
CA GLY A 386 -13.45 4.70 35.62
C GLY A 386 -12.36 5.10 34.62
N MET A 387 -12.74 5.40 33.37
CA MET A 387 -11.96 6.39 32.61
C MET A 387 -11.98 7.70 33.42
N PRO A 388 -10.84 8.34 33.71
CA PRO A 388 -10.81 9.50 34.58
C PRO A 388 -11.70 10.63 34.01
N PRO A 389 -12.28 11.48 34.88
CA PRO A 389 -13.04 12.65 34.44
C PRO A 389 -12.19 13.53 33.52
N ALA A 390 -12.84 14.18 32.55
CA ALA A 390 -12.16 15.04 31.58
C ALA A 390 -11.28 16.08 32.30
N PRO A 391 -10.05 16.33 31.82
CA PRO A 391 -9.13 17.24 32.49
C PRO A 391 -9.68 18.67 32.52
N THR A 392 -9.57 19.33 33.67
CA THR A 392 -10.05 20.71 33.91
C THR A 392 -9.28 21.78 33.12
N VAL A 393 -8.13 21.41 32.53
CA VAL A 393 -7.30 22.28 31.68
C VAL A 393 -6.90 21.52 30.42
N VAL A 394 -7.33 22.02 29.25
CA VAL A 394 -6.97 21.48 27.94
C VAL A 394 -5.70 22.16 27.44
N LEU A 395 -4.68 21.38 27.10
CA LEU A 395 -3.43 21.87 26.54
C LEU A 395 -3.59 22.23 25.06
N ALA A 396 -2.96 23.33 24.64
CA ALA A 396 -2.88 23.66 23.22
C ALA A 396 -2.02 22.65 22.46
N LEU A 397 -2.53 22.13 21.35
CA LEU A 397 -1.76 21.25 20.47
C LEU A 397 -0.59 22.02 19.83
N PRO A 398 0.67 21.59 20.02
CA PRO A 398 1.80 22.28 19.41
C PRO A 398 1.73 22.22 17.88
N LYS A 399 2.04 23.35 17.22
CA LYS A 399 2.04 23.48 15.76
C LYS A 399 3.05 22.52 15.09
N ALA A 400 4.15 22.20 15.76
CA ALA A 400 5.17 21.28 15.27
C ALA A 400 5.80 20.47 16.41
N VAL A 401 6.27 19.28 16.09
CA VAL A 401 7.02 18.41 17.01
C VAL A 401 8.50 18.73 16.88
N THR A 402 9.13 19.14 17.98
CA THR A 402 10.55 19.49 18.03
C THR A 402 11.34 18.47 18.83
N THR A 403 12.56 18.17 18.40
CA THR A 403 13.53 17.35 19.13
C THR A 403 14.79 18.15 19.41
N ARG A 404 15.72 17.56 20.19
CA ARG A 404 17.08 18.11 20.36
C ARG A 404 17.88 18.26 19.06
N PHE A 405 17.44 17.66 17.94
CA PHE A 405 18.07 17.84 16.63
C PHE A 405 17.45 18.98 15.81
N THR A 406 16.23 19.41 16.12
CA THR A 406 15.54 20.50 15.39
C THR A 406 16.38 21.76 15.20
N PRO A 407 17.01 22.34 16.25
CA PRO A 407 17.85 23.53 16.06
C PRO A 407 19.16 23.24 15.29
N LEU A 408 19.59 21.97 15.23
CA LEU A 408 20.86 21.56 14.61
C LEU A 408 20.73 21.31 13.11
N LYS A 409 19.51 21.11 12.60
CA LYS A 409 19.24 20.79 11.19
C LYS A 409 19.78 21.81 10.18
N ARG A 410 20.02 23.04 10.62
CA ARG A 410 20.61 24.13 9.81
C ARG A 410 22.14 24.14 9.82
N LEU A 411 22.78 23.33 10.67
CA LEU A 411 24.24 23.32 10.83
C LEU A 411 24.89 22.26 9.92
N ALA A 412 25.99 22.65 9.26
CA ALA A 412 26.85 21.74 8.52
C ALA A 412 28.11 21.40 9.32
N LEU A 413 28.12 20.24 10.00
CA LEU A 413 29.28 19.80 10.80
C LEU A 413 30.27 18.97 9.97
N ARG A 414 31.56 19.14 10.24
CA ARG A 414 32.65 18.46 9.51
C ARG A 414 33.86 18.28 10.43
N VAL A 415 34.89 17.59 9.94
CA VAL A 415 36.16 17.48 10.67
C VAL A 415 36.65 18.87 11.09
N GLY A 416 36.98 19.03 12.37
CA GLY A 416 37.38 20.30 12.97
C GLY A 416 36.26 21.04 13.70
N SER A 417 34.97 20.75 13.44
CA SER A 417 33.85 21.29 14.23
C SER A 417 33.94 20.85 15.71
N ARG A 418 33.48 21.71 16.64
CA ARG A 418 33.55 21.44 18.09
C ARG A 418 32.28 21.91 18.82
N GLY A 419 32.13 21.49 20.07
CA GLY A 419 31.14 22.02 21.02
C GLY A 419 29.86 21.18 21.13
N ALA A 420 28.82 21.80 21.68
CA ALA A 420 27.56 21.12 22.00
C ALA A 420 26.87 20.44 20.79
N PRO A 421 26.83 21.03 19.58
CA PRO A 421 26.27 20.36 18.40
C PRO A 421 26.98 19.04 18.06
N VAL A 422 28.30 19.00 18.23
CA VAL A 422 29.10 17.79 17.99
C VAL A 422 28.84 16.73 19.04
N ARG A 423 28.67 17.12 20.32
CA ARG A 423 28.26 16.17 21.37
C ARG A 423 26.89 15.55 21.06
N THR A 424 25.93 16.35 20.59
CA THR A 424 24.60 15.87 20.21
C THR A 424 24.66 14.92 19.01
N LEU A 425 25.47 15.24 17.99
CA LEU A 425 25.76 14.34 16.88
C LEU A 425 26.34 13.00 17.37
N GLN A 426 27.39 13.05 18.18
CA GLN A 426 28.09 11.87 18.70
C GLN A 426 27.14 10.98 19.51
N ARG A 427 26.34 11.56 20.41
CA ARG A 427 25.31 10.81 21.14
C ARG A 427 24.29 10.17 20.19
N GLY A 428 23.85 10.88 19.15
CA GLY A 428 22.92 10.34 18.15
C GLY A 428 23.51 9.20 17.30
N LEU A 429 24.84 9.15 17.15
CA LEU A 429 25.57 8.09 16.48
C LEU A 429 25.98 6.93 17.41
N GLY A 430 25.76 7.06 18.72
CA GLY A 430 26.21 6.08 19.72
C GLY A 430 27.71 6.14 20.03
N LEU A 431 28.35 7.29 19.82
CA LEU A 431 29.77 7.53 20.12
C LEU A 431 29.95 8.20 21.49
N LYS A 432 31.15 8.05 22.08
CA LYS A 432 31.56 8.86 23.24
C LYS A 432 31.54 10.34 22.86
N ALA A 433 30.83 11.16 23.63
CA ALA A 433 30.54 12.54 23.30
C ALA A 433 31.57 13.52 23.88
N ASP A 434 32.75 13.60 23.27
CA ASP A 434 33.82 14.53 23.65
C ASP A 434 33.63 15.96 23.06
N GLY A 435 32.71 16.10 22.09
CA GLY A 435 32.42 17.37 21.43
C GLY A 435 33.46 17.79 20.41
N ARG A 436 34.30 16.88 19.91
CA ARG A 436 35.29 17.13 18.85
C ARG A 436 34.99 16.28 17.62
N TYR A 437 34.75 16.91 16.48
CA TYR A 437 34.46 16.19 15.24
C TYR A 437 35.78 15.77 14.61
N SER A 438 36.30 14.63 15.06
CA SER A 438 37.54 14.01 14.59
C SER A 438 37.31 13.12 13.36
N ALA A 439 38.39 12.51 12.84
CA ALA A 439 38.31 11.54 11.75
C ALA A 439 37.40 10.33 12.10
N SER A 440 37.38 9.89 13.36
CA SER A 440 36.50 8.81 13.80
C SER A 440 35.02 9.21 13.74
N THR A 441 34.68 10.44 14.13
CA THR A 441 33.32 10.99 13.98
C THR A 441 32.92 11.07 12.51
N ALA A 442 33.83 11.52 11.62
CA ALA A 442 33.58 11.54 10.17
C ALA A 442 33.35 10.13 9.59
N THR A 443 34.10 9.14 10.05
CA THR A 443 33.93 7.74 9.63
C THR A 443 32.59 7.17 10.08
N ALA A 444 32.15 7.46 11.30
CA ALA A 444 30.81 7.08 11.77
C ALA A 444 29.69 7.75 10.97
N VAL A 445 29.85 9.03 10.62
CA VAL A 445 28.91 9.74 9.74
C VAL A 445 28.86 9.13 8.35
N ARG A 446 30.02 8.79 7.75
CA ARG A 446 30.06 8.06 6.46
C ARG A 446 29.40 6.70 6.55
N ALA A 447 29.57 5.98 7.66
CA ALA A 447 28.93 4.68 7.87
C ALA A 447 27.41 4.83 7.93
N LEU A 448 26.88 5.81 8.68
CA LEU A 448 25.46 6.12 8.69
C LEU A 448 24.96 6.52 7.30
N GLN A 449 25.69 7.38 6.59
CA GLN A 449 25.33 7.83 5.25
C GLN A 449 25.23 6.64 4.30
N ARG A 450 26.23 5.74 4.26
CA ARG A 450 26.16 4.50 3.47
C ARG A 450 24.97 3.63 3.85
N ALA A 451 24.78 3.37 5.15
CA ALA A 451 23.70 2.53 5.65
C ALA A 451 22.31 3.11 5.33
N THR A 452 22.20 4.44 5.18
CA THR A 452 20.95 5.15 4.85
C THR A 452 20.91 5.65 3.40
N ARG A 453 21.82 5.16 2.54
CA ARG A 453 21.94 5.46 1.12
C ARG A 453 22.07 6.97 0.80
N LEU A 454 22.70 7.72 1.69
CA LEU A 454 23.18 9.08 1.45
C LEU A 454 24.63 9.05 0.93
N PRO A 455 25.06 10.07 0.15
CA PRO A 455 26.47 10.22 -0.21
C PRO A 455 27.36 10.22 1.03
N ALA A 456 28.38 9.36 1.05
CA ALA A 456 29.27 9.16 2.19
C ALA A 456 30.32 10.27 2.31
N THR A 457 29.87 11.51 2.41
CA THR A 457 30.72 12.72 2.45
C THR A 457 31.45 12.88 3.79
N GLY A 458 30.93 12.27 4.86
CA GLY A 458 31.44 12.46 6.22
C GLY A 458 31.14 13.83 6.80
N ARG A 459 30.31 14.64 6.13
CA ARG A 459 29.75 15.91 6.61
C ARG A 459 28.34 15.67 7.13
N THR A 460 27.96 16.33 8.22
CA THR A 460 26.60 16.27 8.76
C THR A 460 25.80 17.46 8.25
N ASP A 461 25.00 17.23 7.20
CA ASP A 461 24.07 18.19 6.59
C ASP A 461 22.61 17.89 6.99
N LEU A 462 21.64 18.66 6.47
CA LEU A 462 20.21 18.49 6.78
C LEU A 462 19.73 17.04 6.58
N LYS A 463 20.13 16.40 5.47
CA LYS A 463 19.74 15.01 5.17
C LYS A 463 20.32 14.05 6.21
N THR A 464 21.58 14.25 6.59
CA THR A 464 22.26 13.45 7.61
C THR A 464 21.64 13.68 8.99
N TRP A 465 21.31 14.92 9.37
CA TRP A 465 20.60 15.24 10.60
C TRP A 465 19.24 14.57 10.68
N ASN A 466 18.46 14.57 9.60
CA ASN A 466 17.17 13.88 9.54
C ASN A 466 17.32 12.37 9.76
N ARG A 467 18.40 11.75 9.27
CA ARG A 467 18.67 10.31 9.51
C ARG A 467 19.09 10.01 10.95
N ILE A 468 19.88 10.88 11.55
CA ILE A 468 20.25 10.76 12.97
C ILE A 468 19.01 10.94 13.85
N GLU A 469 18.17 11.93 13.53
CA GLU A 469 16.94 12.19 14.27
C GLU A 469 15.97 11.01 14.18
N LEU A 470 15.76 10.41 13.00
CA LEU A 470 14.93 9.20 12.86
C LEU A 470 15.54 7.96 13.52
N ARG A 471 16.86 7.88 13.66
CA ARG A 471 17.52 6.79 14.40
C ARG A 471 17.26 6.89 15.90
N VAL A 472 17.24 8.11 16.43
CA VAL A 472 17.07 8.38 17.86
C VAL A 472 15.59 8.49 18.26
N PHE A 473 14.77 9.02 17.35
CA PHE A 473 13.33 9.22 17.49
C PHE A 473 12.60 8.49 16.35
N PRO A 474 12.64 7.15 16.31
CA PRO A 474 12.07 6.36 15.22
C PRO A 474 10.57 6.55 15.07
N TRP A 475 9.89 7.01 16.12
CA TRP A 475 8.46 7.31 16.08
C TRP A 475 8.09 8.50 15.20
N LEU A 476 9.00 9.42 14.92
CA LEU A 476 8.75 10.52 13.96
C LEU A 476 8.45 9.98 12.55
N GLY A 477 8.94 8.78 12.22
CA GLY A 477 8.61 8.10 10.97
C GLY A 477 7.16 7.58 10.88
N TYR A 478 6.39 7.62 11.99
CA TYR A 478 5.00 7.17 12.05
C TYR A 478 4.01 8.32 12.25
N ALA A 479 4.47 9.58 12.27
CA ALA A 479 3.62 10.75 12.54
C ALA A 479 2.40 10.89 11.61
N GLN A 480 2.47 10.30 10.41
CA GLN A 480 1.41 10.32 9.39
C GLN A 480 0.66 8.98 9.29
N ARG A 481 1.01 7.97 10.09
CA ARG A 481 0.43 6.63 10.00
C ARG A 481 -0.76 6.49 10.91
N THR A 482 -1.96 6.23 10.38
CA THR A 482 -3.09 5.93 11.26
C THR A 482 -2.91 4.57 11.94
N VAL A 483 -2.96 4.54 13.26
CA VAL A 483 -2.99 3.30 14.07
C VAL A 483 -4.12 3.39 15.09
N ALA A 484 -4.85 2.29 15.26
CA ALA A 484 -6.00 2.18 16.14
C ALA A 484 -6.05 0.79 16.78
N GLN A 485 -7.01 0.54 17.67
CA GLN A 485 -7.17 -0.77 18.29
C GLN A 485 -7.24 -1.90 17.24
N GLY A 486 -6.47 -2.96 17.46
CA GLY A 486 -6.26 -4.06 16.49
C GLY A 486 -5.07 -3.86 15.54
N SER A 487 -4.49 -2.66 15.47
CA SER A 487 -3.21 -2.45 14.77
C SER A 487 -2.06 -3.17 15.48
N SER A 488 -1.02 -3.56 14.74
CA SER A 488 0.18 -4.15 15.34
C SER A 488 1.46 -3.73 14.62
N GLY A 489 2.61 -3.99 15.25
CA GLY A 489 3.95 -3.78 14.68
C GLY A 489 4.69 -2.55 15.21
N ALA A 490 5.77 -2.16 14.53
CA ALA A 490 6.74 -1.18 15.02
C ALA A 490 6.16 0.21 15.32
N ALA A 491 5.11 0.63 14.59
CA ALA A 491 4.39 1.87 14.87
C ALA A 491 3.64 1.83 16.20
N VAL A 492 3.07 0.67 16.55
CA VAL A 492 2.38 0.44 17.82
C VAL A 492 3.39 0.35 18.97
N ILE A 493 4.50 -0.36 18.79
CA ILE A 493 5.62 -0.38 19.76
C ILE A 493 6.09 1.05 20.04
N ALA A 494 6.24 1.86 18.99
CA ALA A 494 6.65 3.25 19.08
C ALA A 494 5.62 4.13 19.82
N LEU A 495 4.33 3.96 19.50
CA LEU A 495 3.22 4.60 20.20
C LEU A 495 3.22 4.23 21.69
N GLN A 496 3.30 2.95 22.00
CA GLN A 496 3.25 2.43 23.37
C GLN A 496 4.41 2.95 24.22
N ARG A 497 5.62 3.02 23.64
CA ARG A 497 6.77 3.67 24.29
C ARG A 497 6.53 5.15 24.56
N ALA A 498 5.94 5.88 23.61
CA ALA A 498 5.60 7.30 23.79
C ALA A 498 4.49 7.51 24.84
N LEU A 499 3.55 6.58 24.95
CA LEU A 499 2.47 6.55 25.95
C LEU A 499 2.89 5.97 27.31
N ARG A 500 4.12 5.42 27.42
CA ARG A 500 4.63 4.70 28.60
C ARG A 500 3.76 3.51 29.03
N VAL A 501 3.17 2.82 28.07
CA VAL A 501 2.50 1.53 28.27
C VAL A 501 3.39 0.40 27.73
N THR A 502 3.11 -0.85 28.12
CA THR A 502 3.89 -2.02 27.68
C THR A 502 3.99 -2.07 26.16
N PRO A 503 5.20 -2.04 25.57
CA PRO A 503 5.38 -1.96 24.14
C PRO A 503 5.37 -3.34 23.47
N ASP A 504 4.28 -4.07 23.62
CA ASP A 504 4.06 -5.41 23.05
C ASP A 504 3.82 -5.41 21.54
N GLY A 505 3.67 -4.21 20.94
CA GLY A 505 3.41 -4.04 19.52
C GLY A 505 2.02 -4.44 19.09
N GLN A 506 1.09 -4.62 20.03
CA GLN A 506 -0.32 -4.88 19.78
C GLN A 506 -1.14 -3.74 20.34
N PHE A 507 -1.91 -3.08 19.47
CA PHE A 507 -2.73 -1.95 19.88
C PHE A 507 -4.00 -2.52 20.50
N GLY A 508 -3.90 -2.96 21.75
CA GLY A 508 -5.01 -3.47 22.55
C GLY A 508 -5.75 -2.38 23.34
N PRO A 509 -6.76 -2.77 24.15
CA PRO A 509 -7.59 -1.85 24.93
C PRO A 509 -6.79 -0.91 25.87
N VAL A 510 -5.68 -1.40 26.44
CA VAL A 510 -4.79 -0.58 27.29
C VAL A 510 -4.14 0.55 26.49
N THR A 511 -3.72 0.27 25.26
CA THR A 511 -3.13 1.28 24.36
C THR A 511 -4.20 2.27 23.89
N ALA A 512 -5.41 1.80 23.59
CA ALA A 512 -6.54 2.65 23.21
C ALA A 512 -6.94 3.64 24.31
N ARG A 513 -7.06 3.15 25.55
CA ARG A 513 -7.36 4.00 26.70
C ARG A 513 -6.27 5.05 26.94
N ALA A 514 -5.00 4.65 26.81
CA ALA A 514 -3.89 5.59 26.91
C ALA A 514 -3.93 6.66 25.80
N VAL A 515 -4.30 6.31 24.57
CA VAL A 515 -4.50 7.27 23.48
C VAL A 515 -5.65 8.24 23.77
N MET A 516 -6.79 7.72 24.22
CA MET A 516 -7.98 8.54 24.55
C MET A 516 -7.66 9.58 25.63
N VAL A 517 -6.88 9.21 26.66
CA VAL A 517 -6.41 10.16 27.69
C VAL A 517 -5.59 11.30 27.10
N VAL A 518 -4.71 10.99 26.14
CA VAL A 518 -3.89 12.01 25.46
C VAL A 518 -4.75 12.92 24.59
N GLN A 519 -5.72 12.34 23.88
CA GLN A 519 -6.64 13.10 23.05
C GLN A 519 -7.44 14.10 23.89
N GLN A 520 -8.02 13.66 25.02
CA GLN A 520 -8.73 14.55 25.95
C GLN A 520 -7.84 15.69 26.47
N ARG A 521 -6.59 15.38 26.85
CA ARG A 521 -5.64 16.37 27.37
C ARG A 521 -5.34 17.50 26.38
N TYR A 522 -5.40 17.21 25.08
CA TYR A 522 -5.13 18.18 24.01
C TYR A 522 -6.39 18.64 23.26
N GLY A 523 -7.59 18.36 23.79
CA GLY A 523 -8.85 18.82 23.21
C GLY A 523 -9.22 18.13 21.91
N LEU A 524 -8.64 16.95 21.66
CA LEU A 524 -8.98 16.09 20.53
C LEU A 524 -10.12 15.14 20.92
N ALA A 525 -10.89 14.68 19.92
CA ALA A 525 -11.89 13.64 20.13
C ALA A 525 -11.23 12.36 20.70
N PRO A 526 -11.69 11.81 21.82
CA PRO A 526 -11.11 10.61 22.43
C PRO A 526 -11.61 9.33 21.78
N ASP A 527 -11.34 9.19 20.48
CA ASP A 527 -11.78 8.05 19.67
C ASP A 527 -10.81 6.84 19.72
N GLY A 528 -9.66 6.99 20.40
CA GLY A 528 -8.65 5.94 20.49
C GLY A 528 -7.90 5.68 19.18
N VAL A 529 -8.07 6.55 18.18
CA VAL A 529 -7.41 6.49 16.88
C VAL A 529 -6.26 7.49 16.83
N VAL A 530 -5.06 6.98 16.53
CA VAL A 530 -3.87 7.81 16.41
C VAL A 530 -3.65 8.18 14.95
N SER A 531 -4.01 9.41 14.59
CA SER A 531 -3.71 10.06 13.31
C SER A 531 -2.97 11.39 13.54
N GLY A 532 -2.57 12.12 12.50
CA GLY A 532 -1.62 13.24 12.56
C GLY A 532 -1.73 14.17 13.80
N ALA A 533 -2.92 14.64 14.16
CA ALA A 533 -3.11 15.48 15.35
C ALA A 533 -2.87 14.72 16.67
N THR A 534 -3.39 13.50 16.78
CA THR A 534 -3.14 12.60 17.91
C THR A 534 -1.67 12.22 18.02
N TRP A 535 -0.96 11.98 16.91
CA TRP A 535 0.48 11.75 16.92
C TRP A 535 1.25 12.95 17.45
N ARG A 536 0.90 14.18 17.05
CA ARG A 536 1.50 15.40 17.62
C ARG A 536 1.26 15.50 19.12
N ALA A 537 0.04 15.20 19.59
CA ALA A 537 -0.30 15.20 21.01
C ALA A 537 0.51 14.16 21.79
N VAL A 538 0.61 12.94 21.24
CA VAL A 538 1.41 11.83 21.80
C VAL A 538 2.90 12.19 21.84
N PHE A 539 3.45 12.82 20.81
CA PHE A 539 4.86 13.20 20.77
C PHE A 539 5.18 14.40 21.65
N ALA A 540 4.23 15.33 21.84
CA ALA A 540 4.39 16.48 22.70
C ALA A 540 4.67 16.10 24.17
N GLN A 541 4.20 14.92 24.60
CA GLN A 541 4.41 14.35 25.93
C GLN A 541 5.49 13.25 26.00
N ALA A 542 6.09 12.86 24.87
CA ALA A 542 7.12 11.83 24.81
C ALA A 542 8.46 12.36 25.37
N PRO A 543 9.37 11.48 25.86
CA PRO A 543 10.71 11.89 26.31
C PRO A 543 11.52 12.59 25.21
N ARG A 544 12.20 13.70 25.54
CA ARG A 544 12.96 14.55 24.60
C ARG A 544 14.47 14.23 24.54
#